data_AF-A0A1Q3S8A3-F1
#
_entry.id   AF-A0A1Q3S8A3-F1
#
_cell.length_a   1.000
_cell.length_b   1.000
_cell.length_c   1.000
_cell.angle_alpha   90.00
_cell.angle_beta   90.00
_cell.angle_gamma   90.00
#
_symmetry.space_group_name_H-M   'P 1'
#
loop_
_entity.id
_entity.type
_entity.pdbx_description
1 polymer ?
#
loop_
_entity_poly.entity_id
_entity_poly.type
_entity_poly.pdbx_seq_one_letter_code
_entity_poly.pdbx_strand_id
1 'polypeptide(L)'
;MKSIFITVLVFFFLSCKAQIVVPLASDSDMTYKSGTYNKDIDNDFDKYVGTWKHQQGNTSLKIVLKKITFDHFVTEYKNYYQDILVGEYQYIENGIEKVNTLQQMELMPSEASGYNISGNLIIGKNTYPKCSECNLNERRIKLRYRDPERKYLSNAIVLRYKNENSVEKIIAKIFKNGTSFMPPDNAPDEMRIPYGEYILIKQP
;
A
#
# COMPACT_ATOMS: atom_id res chain seq x y z
N MET A 1 10.92 17.59 51.53
CA MET A 1 10.18 17.95 50.28
C MET A 1 11.00 17.72 49.01
N LYS A 2 12.28 18.15 48.93
CA LYS A 2 13.15 17.88 47.76
C LYS A 2 13.31 16.38 47.43
N SER A 3 13.47 15.51 48.43
CA SER A 3 13.59 14.05 48.20
C SER A 3 12.29 13.38 47.74
N ILE A 4 11.11 13.86 48.16
CA ILE A 4 9.82 13.31 47.70
C ILE A 4 9.59 13.68 46.22
N PHE A 5 9.97 14.89 45.83
CA PHE A 5 9.88 15.35 44.44
C PHE A 5 10.76 14.51 43.50
N ILE A 6 11.95 14.12 43.96
CA ILE A 6 12.86 13.24 43.20
C ILE A 6 12.26 11.83 43.05
N THR A 7 11.65 11.28 44.09
CA THR A 7 11.01 9.95 44.01
C THR A 7 9.85 9.92 43.03
N VAL A 8 8.98 10.95 43.03
CA VAL A 8 7.86 11.06 42.06
C VAL A 8 8.35 11.21 40.62
N LEU A 9 9.45 11.95 40.41
CA LEU A 9 10.05 12.12 39.09
C LEU A 9 10.64 10.81 38.55
N VAL A 10 11.26 9.98 39.40
CA VAL A 10 11.86 8.69 39.02
C VAL A 10 10.79 7.65 38.62
N PHE A 11 9.63 7.64 39.28
CA PHE A 11 8.53 6.72 38.92
C PHE A 11 7.86 7.06 37.58
N PHE A 12 7.90 8.33 37.14
CA PHE A 12 7.35 8.75 35.84
C PHE A 12 8.16 8.23 34.65
N PHE A 13 9.45 7.95 34.81
CA PHE A 13 10.30 7.41 33.73
C PHE A 13 10.21 5.88 33.58
N LEU A 14 9.70 5.16 34.60
CA LEU A 14 9.61 3.70 34.60
C LEU A 14 8.33 3.16 33.92
N SER A 15 7.36 4.02 33.61
CA SER A 15 6.10 3.66 32.98
C SER A 15 6.10 3.78 31.45
N CYS A 16 7.25 4.05 30.82
CA CYS A 16 7.38 4.05 29.37
C CYS A 16 7.35 2.59 28.84
N LYS A 17 6.17 2.09 28.47
CA LYS A 17 6.08 0.87 27.64
C LYS A 17 6.60 1.20 26.25
N ALA A 18 7.89 0.97 26.02
CA ALA A 18 8.47 1.10 24.69
C ALA A 18 7.74 0.15 23.72
N GLN A 19 7.16 0.71 22.67
CA GLN A 19 6.50 -0.08 21.64
C GLN A 19 7.53 -0.91 20.89
N ILE A 20 7.23 -2.19 20.63
CA ILE A 20 8.13 -3.08 19.89
C ILE A 20 8.06 -2.71 18.41
N VAL A 21 9.13 -2.14 17.87
CA VAL A 21 9.25 -1.82 16.45
C VAL A 21 9.69 -3.07 15.68
N VAL A 22 8.93 -3.43 14.64
CA VAL A 22 9.18 -4.56 13.76
C VAL A 22 9.43 -4.03 12.34
N PRO A 23 10.60 -4.24 11.73
CA PRO A 23 10.88 -3.80 10.36
C PRO A 23 10.02 -4.58 9.34
N LEU A 24 9.31 -3.87 8.45
CA LEU A 24 8.46 -4.49 7.41
C LEU A 24 9.23 -5.35 6.41
N ALA A 25 10.50 -5.05 6.17
CA ALA A 25 11.35 -5.79 5.25
C ALA A 25 12.04 -7.01 5.90
N SER A 26 11.77 -7.28 7.18
CA SER A 26 12.34 -8.40 7.92
C SER A 26 11.36 -9.56 8.03
N ASP A 27 11.89 -10.79 8.07
CA ASP A 27 11.12 -11.97 8.43
C ASP A 27 11.17 -12.13 9.95
N SER A 28 10.12 -11.68 10.64
CA SER A 28 10.04 -11.66 12.10
C SER A 28 8.75 -12.30 12.58
N ASP A 29 8.84 -13.20 13.55
CA ASP A 29 7.68 -13.80 14.21
C ASP A 29 6.81 -12.77 14.96
N MET A 30 7.31 -11.55 15.16
CA MET A 30 6.56 -10.46 15.80
C MET A 30 5.70 -9.66 14.81
N THR A 31 5.85 -9.90 13.51
CA THR A 31 5.15 -9.19 12.45
C THR A 31 3.64 -9.27 12.64
N TYR A 32 2.97 -8.11 12.66
CA TYR A 32 1.53 -7.94 12.88
C TYR A 32 0.97 -8.54 14.18
N LYS A 33 1.80 -8.74 15.22
CA LYS A 33 1.32 -9.08 16.58
C LYS A 33 0.84 -7.84 17.34
N SER A 34 -0.11 -8.03 18.24
CA SER A 34 -0.65 -6.93 19.04
C SER A 34 0.42 -6.25 19.89
N GLY A 35 0.35 -4.92 20.00
CA GLY A 35 1.32 -4.09 20.72
C GLY A 35 2.60 -3.75 19.95
N THR A 36 2.72 -4.17 18.69
CA THR A 36 3.87 -3.86 17.82
C THR A 36 3.64 -2.61 16.96
N TYR A 37 4.72 -2.08 16.39
CA TYR A 37 4.71 -1.12 15.30
C TYR A 37 5.50 -1.68 14.10
N ASN A 38 4.78 -2.03 13.03
CA ASN A 38 5.34 -2.60 11.81
C ASN A 38 5.80 -1.45 10.91
N LYS A 39 7.08 -1.13 10.96
CA LYS A 39 7.65 0.13 10.44
C LYS A 39 8.39 -0.07 9.12
N ASP A 40 8.25 0.87 8.21
CA ASP A 40 9.06 0.97 6.99
C ASP A 40 10.42 1.62 7.33
N ILE A 41 11.30 0.86 7.98
CA ILE A 41 12.58 1.37 8.48
C ILE A 41 13.52 1.81 7.34
N ASP A 42 13.50 1.08 6.23
CA ASP A 42 14.40 1.30 5.09
C ASP A 42 13.83 2.30 4.06
N ASN A 43 12.70 2.95 4.38
CA ASN A 43 12.01 3.92 3.53
C ASN A 43 11.68 3.36 2.13
N ASP A 44 11.32 2.07 2.05
CA ASP A 44 10.98 1.41 0.81
C ASP A 44 9.75 2.07 0.14
N PHE A 45 8.88 2.72 0.90
CA PHE A 45 7.67 3.35 0.38
C PHE A 45 7.91 4.73 -0.25
N ASP A 46 8.96 5.45 0.16
CA ASP A 46 9.15 6.86 -0.19
C ASP A 46 9.30 7.06 -1.71
N LYS A 47 9.97 6.12 -2.39
CA LYS A 47 10.15 6.12 -3.86
C LYS A 47 8.83 5.94 -4.64
N TYR A 48 7.76 5.51 -3.99
CA TYR A 48 6.45 5.32 -4.61
C TYR A 48 5.49 6.49 -4.37
N VAL A 49 5.76 7.35 -3.39
CA VAL A 49 4.90 8.49 -3.06
C VAL A 49 4.87 9.48 -4.23
N GLY A 50 3.67 9.93 -4.59
CA GLY A 50 3.44 10.91 -5.65
C GLY A 50 2.35 10.50 -6.64
N THR A 51 2.28 11.26 -7.73
CA THR A 51 1.34 11.02 -8.83
C THR A 51 2.07 10.33 -9.99
N TRP A 52 1.45 9.32 -10.56
CA TRP A 52 2.01 8.48 -11.61
C TRP A 52 1.02 8.36 -12.76
N LYS A 53 1.51 8.44 -14.00
CA LYS A 53 0.65 8.36 -15.18
C LYS A 53 1.21 7.41 -16.24
N HIS A 54 0.38 6.49 -16.69
CA HIS A 54 0.53 5.74 -17.92
C HIS A 54 -0.35 6.34 -19.02
N GLN A 55 0.15 6.36 -20.26
CA GLN A 55 -0.57 6.86 -21.42
C GLN A 55 -0.27 5.99 -22.64
N GLN A 56 -1.32 5.57 -23.35
CA GLN A 56 -1.23 4.92 -24.65
C GLN A 56 -2.39 5.41 -25.53
N GLY A 57 -2.10 6.26 -26.51
CA GLY A 57 -3.14 6.90 -27.32
C GLY A 57 -4.11 7.70 -26.43
N ASN A 58 -5.41 7.40 -26.51
CA ASN A 58 -6.46 8.01 -25.68
C ASN A 58 -6.78 7.22 -24.39
N THR A 59 -6.02 6.16 -24.10
CA THR A 59 -6.15 5.38 -22.87
C THR A 59 -5.10 5.83 -21.87
N SER A 60 -5.50 6.03 -20.61
CA SER A 60 -4.60 6.45 -19.55
C SER A 60 -4.97 5.86 -18.20
N LEU A 61 -3.94 5.64 -17.38
CA LEU A 61 -4.07 5.25 -15.98
C LEU A 61 -3.29 6.27 -15.14
N LYS A 62 -3.98 6.95 -14.24
CA LYS A 62 -3.37 7.80 -13.22
C LYS A 62 -3.49 7.10 -11.88
N ILE A 63 -2.39 7.06 -11.12
CA ILE A 63 -2.36 6.55 -9.75
C ILE A 63 -1.73 7.62 -8.85
N VAL A 64 -2.32 7.87 -7.68
CA VAL A 64 -1.76 8.76 -6.65
C VAL A 64 -1.51 7.94 -5.40
N LEU A 65 -0.28 7.96 -4.91
CA LEU A 65 0.17 7.19 -3.74
C LEU A 65 0.67 8.12 -2.64
N LYS A 66 0.37 7.77 -1.38
CA LYS A 66 0.94 8.40 -0.18
C LYS A 66 1.28 7.36 0.88
N LYS A 67 2.29 7.68 1.69
CA LYS A 67 2.65 6.91 2.88
C LYS A 67 1.85 7.45 4.07
N ILE A 68 1.24 6.55 4.84
CA ILE A 68 0.69 6.84 6.16
C ILE A 68 1.58 6.14 7.18
N THR A 69 2.05 6.89 8.16
CA THR A 69 2.81 6.34 9.29
C THR A 69 1.92 6.15 10.49
N PHE A 70 2.20 5.16 11.32
CA PHE A 70 1.40 4.86 12.52
C PHE A 70 -0.11 4.68 12.23
N ASP A 71 -0.45 4.06 11.10
CA ASP A 71 -1.82 3.57 10.86
C ASP A 71 -2.18 2.56 11.95
N HIS A 72 -3.31 2.80 12.62
CA HIS A 72 -3.76 1.96 13.73
C HIS A 72 -4.68 0.86 13.22
N PHE A 73 -4.22 -0.38 13.27
CA PHE A 73 -5.00 -1.53 12.86
C PHE A 73 -5.57 -2.25 14.07
N VAL A 74 -6.91 -2.28 14.16
CA VAL A 74 -7.63 -2.94 15.26
C VAL A 74 -8.69 -3.88 14.72
N THR A 75 -8.68 -5.11 15.23
CA THR A 75 -9.76 -6.09 15.15
C THR A 75 -9.94 -6.73 16.53
N GLU A 76 -10.90 -7.65 16.66
CA GLU A 76 -11.06 -8.45 17.89
C GLU A 76 -9.77 -9.19 18.30
N TYR A 77 -8.93 -9.59 17.33
CA TYR A 77 -7.77 -10.44 17.57
C TYR A 77 -6.42 -9.73 17.41
N LYS A 78 -6.40 -8.53 16.81
CA LYS A 78 -5.17 -7.81 16.48
C LYS A 78 -5.29 -6.34 16.84
N ASN A 79 -4.27 -5.78 17.46
CA ASN A 79 -4.17 -4.36 17.76
C ASN A 79 -2.71 -3.91 17.64
N TYR A 80 -2.35 -3.32 16.51
CA TYR A 80 -0.97 -2.91 16.24
C TYR A 80 -0.95 -1.64 15.38
N TYR A 81 0.23 -1.03 15.28
CA TYR A 81 0.47 0.09 14.38
C TYR A 81 1.29 -0.37 13.17
N GLN A 82 1.16 0.32 12.05
CA GLN A 82 1.94 0.05 10.86
C GLN A 82 2.22 1.30 10.04
N ASP A 83 3.32 1.29 9.30
CA ASP A 83 3.45 2.13 8.12
C ASP A 83 2.76 1.44 6.96
N ILE A 84 2.07 2.20 6.14
CA ILE A 84 1.26 1.68 5.04
C ILE A 84 1.28 2.62 3.84
N LEU A 85 1.38 2.03 2.65
CA LEU A 85 1.24 2.75 1.39
C LEU A 85 -0.22 2.68 0.97
N VAL A 86 -0.83 3.83 0.71
CA VAL A 86 -2.22 3.95 0.26
C VAL A 86 -2.31 4.78 -1.00
N GLY A 87 -3.42 4.66 -1.73
CA GLY A 87 -3.63 5.47 -2.92
C GLY A 87 -4.95 5.25 -3.61
N GLU A 88 -5.11 6.01 -4.68
CA GLU A 88 -6.30 6.06 -5.51
C GLU A 88 -5.92 6.14 -6.99
N TYR A 89 -6.89 5.90 -7.87
CA TYR A 89 -6.62 5.81 -9.29
C TYR A 89 -7.75 6.36 -10.16
N GLN A 90 -7.42 6.66 -11.40
CA GLN A 90 -8.35 6.99 -12.47
C GLN A 90 -7.94 6.24 -13.72
N TYR A 91 -8.90 5.61 -14.38
CA TYR A 91 -8.69 4.92 -15.64
C TYR A 91 -9.65 5.47 -16.70
N ILE A 92 -9.06 5.91 -17.81
CA ILE A 92 -9.75 6.41 -18.99
C ILE A 92 -9.40 5.46 -20.13
N GLU A 93 -10.40 4.95 -20.84
CA GLU A 93 -10.24 4.03 -21.96
C GLU A 93 -10.83 4.67 -23.20
N ASN A 94 -10.00 4.86 -24.24
CA ASN A 94 -10.42 5.49 -25.49
C ASN A 94 -11.10 6.86 -25.29
N GLY A 95 -10.63 7.66 -24.32
CA GLY A 95 -11.19 8.98 -23.99
C GLY A 95 -12.44 8.94 -23.09
N ILE A 96 -12.93 7.77 -22.69
CA ILE A 96 -14.09 7.62 -21.80
C ILE A 96 -13.61 7.24 -20.41
N GLU A 97 -13.98 8.02 -19.39
CA GLU A 97 -13.68 7.68 -18.00
C GLU A 97 -14.45 6.43 -17.56
N LYS A 98 -13.71 5.38 -17.17
CA LYS A 98 -14.29 4.10 -16.73
C LYS A 98 -14.43 4.05 -15.22
N VAL A 99 -13.48 4.65 -14.50
CA VAL A 99 -13.44 4.70 -13.04
C VAL A 99 -12.52 5.83 -12.58
N ASN A 100 -12.94 6.52 -11.52
CA ASN A 100 -12.18 7.58 -10.88
C ASN A 100 -12.43 7.56 -9.38
N THR A 101 -11.40 7.29 -8.61
CA THR A 101 -11.45 7.21 -7.15
C THR A 101 -10.63 8.31 -6.47
N LEU A 102 -10.11 9.27 -7.25
CA LEU A 102 -9.17 10.28 -6.75
C LEU A 102 -9.76 11.17 -5.64
N GLN A 103 -11.09 11.31 -5.59
CA GLN A 103 -11.78 12.05 -4.53
C GLN A 103 -11.49 11.48 -3.12
N GLN A 104 -11.23 10.18 -3.00
CA GLN A 104 -10.85 9.58 -1.71
C GLN A 104 -9.52 10.13 -1.15
N MET A 105 -8.65 10.70 -2.00
CA MET A 105 -7.44 11.37 -1.51
C MET A 105 -7.76 12.66 -0.73
N GLU A 106 -8.84 13.34 -1.09
CA GLU A 106 -9.31 14.58 -0.44
C GLU A 106 -10.14 14.27 0.82
N LEU A 107 -10.96 13.23 0.76
CA LEU A 107 -11.79 12.81 1.89
C LEU A 107 -10.97 12.25 3.06
N MET A 108 -9.75 11.80 2.80
CA MET A 108 -8.81 11.24 3.78
C MET A 108 -9.48 10.23 4.74
N PRO A 109 -9.87 9.04 4.24
CA PRO A 109 -10.41 7.97 5.08
C PRO A 109 -9.59 7.78 6.37
N SER A 110 -10.30 7.62 7.49
CA SER A 110 -9.71 7.45 8.82
C SER A 110 -8.85 6.19 8.95
N GLU A 111 -9.14 5.19 8.13
CA GLU A 111 -8.40 3.93 8.07
C GLU A 111 -7.79 3.74 6.67
N ALA A 112 -6.60 3.13 6.63
CA ALA A 112 -5.97 2.74 5.37
C ALA A 112 -6.82 1.73 4.54
N SER A 113 -7.76 1.02 5.16
CA SER A 113 -8.71 0.10 4.51
C SER A 113 -9.72 0.82 3.60
N GLY A 114 -9.95 2.11 3.86
CA GLY A 114 -10.87 2.97 3.11
C GLY A 114 -10.37 3.32 1.71
N TYR A 115 -9.05 3.31 1.48
CA TYR A 115 -8.47 3.58 0.17
C TYR A 115 -8.66 2.41 -0.79
N ASN A 116 -8.73 2.68 -2.10
CA ASN A 116 -8.87 1.62 -3.10
C ASN A 116 -7.54 0.91 -3.40
N ILE A 117 -6.41 1.56 -3.14
CA ILE A 117 -5.09 0.95 -3.10
C ILE A 117 -4.59 1.01 -1.66
N SER A 118 -4.28 -0.13 -1.03
CA SER A 118 -3.57 -0.09 0.27
C SER A 118 -2.85 -1.37 0.63
N GLY A 119 -1.79 -1.23 1.44
CA GLY A 119 -1.01 -2.33 1.98
C GLY A 119 0.44 -1.96 2.26
N ASN A 120 1.20 -2.89 2.81
CA ASN A 120 2.58 -2.69 3.22
C ASN A 120 3.46 -3.92 2.98
N LEU A 121 2.98 -4.88 2.17
CA LEU A 121 3.70 -6.12 1.93
C LEU A 121 4.87 -5.87 0.98
N ILE A 122 6.09 -5.95 1.51
CA ILE A 122 7.33 -5.94 0.74
C ILE A 122 7.58 -7.35 0.23
N ILE A 123 7.81 -7.49 -1.08
CA ILE A 123 8.06 -8.77 -1.74
C ILE A 123 9.37 -8.73 -2.53
N GLY A 124 10.06 -9.87 -2.53
CA GLY A 124 11.29 -10.06 -3.28
C GLY A 124 11.07 -10.61 -4.70
N LYS A 125 12.18 -10.97 -5.34
CA LYS A 125 12.24 -11.52 -6.71
C LYS A 125 11.32 -12.74 -6.95
N ASN A 126 11.32 -13.66 -6.00
CA ASN A 126 10.71 -14.99 -6.15
C ASN A 126 9.23 -15.06 -5.74
N THR A 127 8.72 -14.01 -5.09
CA THR A 127 7.32 -13.93 -4.67
C THR A 127 6.43 -13.58 -5.86
N TYR A 128 5.27 -14.24 -5.99
CA TYR A 128 4.34 -14.00 -7.08
C TYR A 128 3.76 -12.56 -7.03
N PRO A 129 3.68 -11.84 -8.17
CA PRO A 129 4.15 -12.24 -9.49
C PRO A 129 5.68 -12.24 -9.56
N LYS A 130 6.27 -13.34 -10.04
CA LYS A 130 7.74 -13.47 -10.12
C LYS A 130 8.31 -12.41 -11.04
N CYS A 131 9.53 -11.95 -10.73
CA CYS A 131 10.25 -10.96 -11.53
C CYS A 131 11.64 -11.52 -11.87
N SER A 132 11.81 -12.14 -13.05
CA SER A 132 13.08 -12.79 -13.42
C SER A 132 14.21 -11.77 -13.63
N GLU A 133 13.85 -10.58 -14.10
CA GLU A 133 14.72 -9.45 -14.39
C GLU A 133 14.94 -8.51 -13.19
N CYS A 134 14.43 -8.86 -12.01
CA CYS A 134 14.75 -8.13 -10.77
C CYS A 134 16.09 -8.58 -10.19
N ASN A 135 16.79 -7.64 -9.53
CA ASN A 135 17.95 -7.98 -8.70
C ASN A 135 17.50 -8.80 -7.48
N LEU A 136 18.41 -9.60 -6.89
CA LEU A 136 18.09 -10.46 -5.74
C LEU A 136 17.53 -9.67 -4.55
N ASN A 137 18.10 -8.49 -4.29
CA ASN A 137 17.70 -7.61 -3.18
C ASN A 137 16.67 -6.55 -3.60
N GLU A 138 16.14 -6.63 -4.83
CA GLU A 138 15.15 -5.66 -5.29
C GLU A 138 13.82 -5.89 -4.58
N ARG A 139 13.38 -4.88 -3.84
CA ARG A 139 12.13 -4.87 -3.09
C ARG A 139 11.02 -4.24 -3.92
N ARG A 140 9.90 -4.94 -4.03
CA ARG A 140 8.66 -4.49 -4.68
C ARG A 140 7.54 -4.46 -3.65
N ILE A 141 6.52 -3.65 -3.88
CA ILE A 141 5.42 -3.50 -2.92
C ILE A 141 4.16 -4.15 -3.49
N LYS A 142 3.58 -5.11 -2.77
CA LYS A 142 2.29 -5.72 -3.10
C LYS A 142 1.20 -5.07 -2.26
N LEU A 143 0.20 -4.54 -2.95
CA LEU A 143 -0.93 -3.83 -2.35
C LEU A 143 -2.25 -4.50 -2.78
N ARG A 144 -3.26 -4.37 -1.93
CA ARG A 144 -4.65 -4.63 -2.31
C ARG A 144 -5.07 -3.56 -3.33
N TYR A 145 -5.86 -3.97 -4.32
CA TYR A 145 -6.39 -3.10 -5.35
C TYR A 145 -7.89 -3.36 -5.51
N ARG A 146 -8.74 -2.37 -5.22
CA ARG A 146 -10.21 -2.53 -5.18
C ARG A 146 -10.85 -1.71 -6.30
N ASP A 147 -11.78 -2.35 -7.00
CA ASP A 147 -12.76 -1.62 -7.80
C ASP A 147 -13.98 -1.34 -6.92
N PRO A 148 -14.35 -0.06 -6.66
CA PRO A 148 -15.41 0.28 -5.72
C PRO A 148 -16.80 -0.22 -6.15
N GLU A 149 -17.00 -0.52 -7.44
CA GLU A 149 -18.26 -1.10 -7.96
C GLU A 149 -18.20 -2.62 -8.13
N ARG A 150 -17.01 -3.22 -7.97
CA ARG A 150 -16.79 -4.67 -8.10
C ARG A 150 -16.10 -5.24 -6.86
N LYS A 151 -16.63 -4.90 -5.68
CA LYS A 151 -16.06 -5.25 -4.36
C LYS A 151 -15.93 -6.76 -4.11
N TYR A 152 -16.66 -7.58 -4.85
CA TYR A 152 -16.60 -9.05 -4.79
C TYR A 152 -15.34 -9.62 -5.48
N LEU A 153 -14.64 -8.83 -6.31
CA LEU A 153 -13.38 -9.22 -6.92
C LEU A 153 -12.23 -8.98 -5.94
N SER A 154 -11.41 -10.02 -5.76
CA SER A 154 -10.15 -9.89 -5.03
C SER A 154 -9.02 -9.61 -6.00
N ASN A 155 -8.43 -8.41 -5.96
CA ASN A 155 -7.36 -8.00 -6.85
C ASN A 155 -6.16 -7.43 -6.07
N ALA A 156 -5.00 -7.51 -6.70
CA ALA A 156 -3.77 -6.92 -6.19
C ALA A 156 -3.05 -6.12 -7.27
N ILE A 157 -2.25 -5.17 -6.81
CA ILE A 157 -1.29 -4.42 -7.62
C ILE A 157 0.10 -4.63 -7.01
N VAL A 158 1.08 -4.91 -7.85
CA VAL A 158 2.49 -4.93 -7.45
C VAL A 158 3.23 -3.79 -8.12
N LEU A 159 3.87 -2.97 -7.30
CA LEU A 159 4.63 -1.80 -7.73
C LEU A 159 6.12 -2.10 -7.71
N ARG A 160 6.77 -1.94 -8.86
CA ARG A 160 8.22 -2.00 -9.01
C ARG A 160 8.73 -0.65 -9.47
N TYR A 161 9.62 -0.05 -8.70
CA TYR A 161 10.22 1.24 -9.02
C TYR A 161 11.44 1.06 -9.94
N LYS A 162 11.61 1.97 -10.90
CA LYS A 162 12.82 2.13 -11.72
C LYS A 162 13.13 3.61 -11.90
N ASN A 163 14.41 3.93 -11.98
CA ASN A 163 14.87 5.26 -12.37
C ASN A 163 15.84 5.09 -13.55
N GLU A 164 15.46 5.63 -14.70
CA GLU A 164 16.23 5.58 -15.94
C GLU A 164 16.52 7.02 -16.37
N ASN A 165 17.77 7.46 -16.26
CA ASN A 165 18.22 8.81 -16.65
C ASN A 165 17.41 9.95 -16.01
N SER A 166 17.14 9.87 -14.70
CA SER A 166 16.33 10.83 -13.92
C SER A 166 14.83 10.81 -14.25
N VAL A 167 14.36 9.87 -15.08
CA VAL A 167 12.94 9.62 -15.28
C VAL A 167 12.52 8.51 -14.32
N GLU A 168 11.81 8.90 -13.27
CA GLU A 168 11.22 7.96 -12.32
C GLU A 168 10.03 7.25 -12.95
N LYS A 169 10.01 5.92 -12.83
CA LYS A 169 8.97 5.03 -13.36
C LYS A 169 8.49 4.05 -12.29
N ILE A 170 7.21 3.73 -12.32
CA ILE A 170 6.66 2.54 -11.66
C ILE A 170 6.13 1.61 -12.74
N ILE A 171 6.54 0.34 -12.66
CA ILE A 171 5.88 -0.76 -13.35
C ILE A 171 4.82 -1.29 -12.38
N ALA A 172 3.55 -1.08 -12.70
CA ALA A 172 2.40 -1.55 -11.94
C ALA A 172 1.82 -2.81 -12.60
N LYS A 173 1.84 -3.93 -11.89
CA LYS A 173 1.23 -5.18 -12.34
C LYS A 173 -0.08 -5.43 -11.60
N ILE A 174 -1.21 -5.39 -12.30
CA ILE A 174 -2.56 -5.58 -11.76
C ILE A 174 -3.06 -6.97 -12.14
N PHE A 175 -3.56 -7.74 -11.17
CA PHE A 175 -3.98 -9.13 -11.38
C PHE A 175 -5.00 -9.61 -10.33
N LYS A 176 -5.76 -10.65 -10.68
CA LYS A 176 -6.65 -11.38 -9.75
C LYS A 176 -5.83 -12.00 -8.62
N ASN A 177 -6.23 -11.75 -7.36
CA ASN A 177 -5.49 -12.17 -6.16
C ASN A 177 -6.36 -13.07 -5.27
N GLY A 178 -6.46 -14.34 -5.64
CA GLY A 178 -7.26 -15.34 -4.92
C GLY A 178 -8.67 -15.52 -5.52
N THR A 179 -9.57 -16.11 -4.73
CA THR A 179 -10.94 -16.43 -5.15
C THR A 179 -11.87 -15.25 -4.92
N SER A 180 -12.67 -14.91 -5.93
CA SER A 180 -13.76 -13.92 -5.79
C SER A 180 -14.82 -14.43 -4.81
N PHE A 181 -15.46 -13.51 -4.08
CA PHE A 181 -16.68 -13.83 -3.34
C PHE A 181 -17.82 -14.14 -4.31
N MET A 182 -18.87 -14.83 -3.84
CA MET A 182 -20.04 -15.14 -4.67
C MET A 182 -20.58 -13.85 -5.31
N PRO A 183 -20.46 -13.70 -6.64
CA PRO A 183 -20.90 -12.50 -7.31
C PRO A 183 -22.43 -12.44 -7.34
N PRO A 184 -23.03 -11.24 -7.45
CA PRO A 184 -24.42 -11.11 -7.87
C PRO A 184 -24.65 -11.79 -9.23
N ASP A 185 -25.89 -12.21 -9.51
CA ASP A 185 -26.25 -12.78 -10.81
C ASP A 185 -25.84 -11.85 -11.95
N ASN A 186 -25.16 -12.38 -12.96
CA ASN A 186 -24.63 -11.66 -14.13
C ASN A 186 -23.62 -10.55 -13.83
N ALA A 187 -22.96 -10.54 -12.66
CA ALA A 187 -21.94 -9.53 -12.39
C ALA A 187 -20.65 -9.77 -13.21
N PRO A 188 -19.97 -8.70 -13.66
CA PRO A 188 -18.68 -8.81 -14.37
C PRO A 188 -17.62 -9.55 -13.56
N ASP A 189 -16.82 -10.41 -14.18
CA ASP A 189 -15.77 -11.19 -13.48
C ASP A 189 -14.37 -10.51 -13.51
N GLU A 190 -14.29 -9.33 -14.12
CA GLU A 190 -13.07 -8.54 -14.29
C GLU A 190 -13.19 -7.13 -13.70
N MET A 191 -12.07 -6.45 -13.51
CA MET A 191 -12.03 -5.04 -13.10
C MET A 191 -12.37 -4.09 -14.26
N ARG A 192 -12.77 -2.85 -13.97
CA ARG A 192 -12.99 -1.83 -15.03
C ARG A 192 -11.70 -1.42 -15.72
N ILE A 193 -10.58 -1.59 -15.03
CA ILE A 193 -9.24 -1.53 -15.57
C ILE A 193 -8.79 -2.95 -15.94
N PRO A 194 -8.31 -3.20 -17.17
CA PRO A 194 -7.79 -4.51 -17.56
C PRO A 194 -6.65 -4.99 -16.65
N TYR A 195 -6.54 -6.31 -16.46
CA TYR A 195 -5.37 -6.90 -15.83
C TYR A 195 -4.17 -6.80 -16.77
N GLY A 196 -2.99 -6.56 -16.20
CA GLY A 196 -1.79 -6.39 -17.01
C GLY A 196 -0.71 -5.58 -16.32
N GLU A 197 0.28 -5.20 -17.12
CA GLU A 197 1.39 -4.36 -16.69
C GLU A 197 1.27 -2.97 -17.31
N TYR A 198 1.38 -1.96 -16.46
CA TYR A 198 1.33 -0.55 -16.84
C TYR A 198 2.64 0.11 -16.44
N ILE A 199 3.32 0.74 -17.39
CA ILE A 199 4.49 1.57 -17.10
C ILE A 199 3.98 2.99 -16.88
N LEU A 200 4.09 3.47 -15.64
CA LEU A 200 3.71 4.82 -15.24
C LEU A 200 4.96 5.67 -15.04
N ILE A 201 4.90 6.91 -15.49
CA ILE A 201 5.93 7.93 -15.30
C ILE A 201 5.48 8.86 -14.19
N LYS A 202 6.41 9.25 -13.30
CA LYS A 202 6.11 10.21 -12.23
C LYS A 202 5.71 11.55 -12.82
N GLN A 203 4.67 12.15 -12.25
CA GLN A 203 4.21 13.48 -12.64
C GLN A 203 4.85 14.53 -11.71
N PRO A 204 5.08 15.76 -12.22
CA PRO A 204 5.56 16.88 -11.41
C PRO A 204 4.67 17.20 -10.21
#